data_AF-A0A9W5KWD4-F1
#
_entry.id   AF-A0A9W5KWD4-F1
#
_cell.length_a   1.000
_cell.length_b   1.000
_cell.length_c   1.000
_cell.angle_alpha   90.00
_cell.angle_beta   90.00
_cell.angle_gamma   90.00
#
_symmetry.space_group_name_H-M   'P 1'
#
loop_
_entity.id
_entity.type
_entity.pdbx_description
1 polymer ?
#
loop_
_entity_poly.entity_id
_entity_poly.type
_entity_poly.pdbx_seq_one_letter_code
_entity_poly.pdbx_strand_id
1 'polypeptide(L)'
;MEIIKEWLHRKALKHQLIEVFDKAGLYTEHQTRGGKVPIYPKIHAVSSSKESVKYVFTIPNGLDPKTIEKKWFCFQQIFGRNVAIEGNIKKFVLNVFYSDAGLKQYNYSYKRWQPFIKECRLPIVVGRDQFGNLLVYDMVNPNTPHLLIAGETGSGKSSMVRVVLSTLIQYMSPDKLHLYLGDLKNSEFHFLRRVKHVKEVCMEETEMKIMLQKVWKEIRERRKLMEEYEVDHIDEYNKLNPDKQKPYILLAIDEVAMLQDEKECMTTIEKISAVGRALGVFLMLSMQRPDAKVLDGKLKLNMTVRMGFKCDNTINSNIMGTPGSEHLEQSGQMILKLNGLKKVQAPYLELNKAKQIVEPYRLLKEDITLQNSLQQELPLFGVLEHEE
;
A
#
# COMPACT_ATOMS: atom_id res chain seq x y z
N MET A 1 -7.72 34.40 34.06
CA MET A 1 -6.39 34.35 33.42
C MET A 1 -6.29 33.29 32.32
N GLU A 2 -6.85 32.11 32.51
CA GLU A 2 -6.76 30.98 31.57
C GLU A 2 -7.44 31.26 30.21
N ILE A 3 -8.65 31.83 30.23
CA ILE A 3 -9.40 32.23 29.02
C ILE A 3 -8.63 33.25 28.14
N ILE A 4 -7.92 34.19 28.78
CA ILE A 4 -7.12 35.21 28.08
C ILE A 4 -5.88 34.57 27.45
N LYS A 5 -5.22 33.64 28.15
CA LYS A 5 -4.08 32.87 27.63
C LYS A 5 -4.49 32.02 26.43
N GLU A 6 -5.63 31.34 26.51
CA GLU A 6 -6.16 30.52 25.42
C GLU A 6 -6.54 31.36 24.20
N TRP A 7 -7.17 32.53 24.42
CA TRP A 7 -7.48 33.48 23.35
C TRP A 7 -6.21 34.02 22.66
N LEU A 8 -5.21 34.44 23.43
CA LEU A 8 -3.92 34.91 22.91
C LEU A 8 -3.20 33.81 22.12
N HIS A 9 -3.19 32.59 22.65
CA HIS A 9 -2.60 31.44 21.98
C HIS A 9 -3.30 31.15 20.63
N ARG A 10 -4.63 31.11 20.62
CA ARG A 10 -5.40 30.92 19.38
C ARG A 10 -5.19 32.04 18.38
N LYS A 11 -5.02 33.29 18.84
CA LYS A 11 -4.70 34.44 17.99
C LYS A 11 -3.30 34.30 17.36
N ALA A 12 -2.30 33.86 18.12
CA ALA A 12 -0.96 33.59 17.60
C ALA A 12 -0.95 32.50 16.52
N LEU A 13 -1.65 31.38 16.75
CA LEU A 13 -1.79 30.30 15.76
C LEU A 13 -2.45 30.80 14.46
N LYS A 14 -3.53 31.59 14.57
CA LYS A 14 -4.15 32.21 13.39
C LYS A 14 -3.17 33.11 12.62
N HIS A 15 -2.35 33.88 13.34
CA HIS A 15 -1.38 34.77 12.72
C HIS A 15 -0.30 34.00 11.94
N GLN A 16 0.19 32.88 12.47
CA GLN A 16 1.13 32.00 11.75
C GLN A 16 0.55 31.52 10.42
N LEU A 17 -0.73 31.13 10.39
CA LEU A 17 -1.36 30.69 9.15
C LEU A 17 -1.56 31.84 8.15
N ILE A 18 -1.86 33.05 8.63
CA ILE A 18 -1.94 34.25 7.78
C ILE A 18 -0.56 34.59 7.20
N GLU A 19 0.51 34.49 8.01
CA GLU A 19 1.89 34.69 7.54
C GLU A 19 2.25 33.73 6.42
N VAL A 20 1.82 32.47 6.50
CA VAL A 20 1.97 31.51 5.39
C VAL A 20 1.21 31.97 4.15
N PHE A 21 -0.04 32.40 4.29
CA PHE A 21 -0.82 32.84 3.14
C PHE A 21 -0.16 34.03 2.43
N ASP A 22 0.40 34.96 3.20
CA ASP A 22 1.14 36.10 2.67
C ASP A 22 2.41 35.69 1.91
N LYS A 23 3.31 34.94 2.56
CA LYS A 23 4.56 34.48 1.93
C LYS A 23 4.33 33.55 0.74
N ALA A 24 3.24 32.78 0.75
CA ALA A 24 2.87 31.90 -0.36
C ALA A 24 2.17 32.64 -1.52
N GLY A 25 1.77 33.91 -1.34
CA GLY A 25 0.94 34.63 -2.31
C GLY A 25 -0.46 34.03 -2.45
N LEU A 26 -0.97 33.40 -1.40
CA LEU A 26 -2.31 32.81 -1.36
C LEU A 26 -3.34 33.88 -0.98
N TYR A 27 -3.64 34.78 -1.92
CA TYR A 27 -4.69 35.78 -1.78
C TYR A 27 -5.19 36.21 -3.16
N THR A 28 -6.36 36.84 -3.22
CA THR A 28 -6.82 37.59 -4.40
C THR A 28 -6.76 39.08 -4.12
N GLU A 29 -6.54 39.89 -5.14
CA GLU A 29 -6.53 41.35 -4.98
C GLU A 29 -7.92 41.92 -5.30
N HIS A 30 -8.40 42.83 -4.46
CA HIS A 30 -9.60 43.61 -4.72
C HIS A 30 -9.26 45.10 -4.83
N GLN A 31 -9.67 45.72 -5.94
CA GLN A 31 -9.45 47.13 -6.16
C GLN A 31 -10.40 47.96 -5.29
N THR A 32 -9.85 48.85 -4.47
CA THR A 32 -10.61 49.83 -3.68
C THR A 32 -10.23 51.24 -4.11
N ARG A 33 -10.97 52.24 -3.63
CA ARG A 33 -10.65 53.66 -3.87
C ARG A 33 -9.26 54.07 -3.34
N GLY A 34 -8.71 53.33 -2.37
CA GLY A 34 -7.38 53.55 -1.79
C GLY A 34 -6.28 52.63 -2.32
N GLY A 35 -6.53 51.85 -3.39
CA GLY A 35 -5.58 50.90 -3.96
C GLY A 35 -6.03 49.44 -3.86
N LYS A 36 -5.11 48.51 -4.16
CA LYS A 36 -5.36 47.08 -4.12
C LYS A 36 -5.22 46.53 -2.71
N VAL A 37 -6.22 45.76 -2.25
CA VAL A 37 -6.22 45.13 -0.93
C VAL A 37 -6.25 43.61 -1.10
N PRO A 38 -5.37 42.85 -0.41
CA PRO A 38 -5.37 41.40 -0.47
C PRO A 38 -6.55 40.79 0.32
N ILE A 39 -7.19 39.80 -0.28
CA ILE A 39 -8.22 38.96 0.33
C ILE A 39 -7.60 37.59 0.58
N TYR A 40 -7.23 37.32 1.83
CA TYR A 40 -6.67 36.05 2.25
C TYR A 40 -7.74 34.96 2.45
N PRO A 41 -7.35 33.67 2.45
CA PRO A 41 -8.20 32.56 2.86
C PRO A 41 -8.80 32.79 4.25
N LYS A 42 -10.10 32.49 4.37
CA LYS A 42 -10.85 32.65 5.61
C LYS A 42 -10.59 31.48 6.55
N ILE A 43 -10.06 31.74 7.74
CA ILE A 43 -9.86 30.74 8.79
C ILE A 43 -11.16 30.58 9.61
N HIS A 44 -11.79 29.40 9.53
CA HIS A 44 -13.03 29.08 10.24
C HIS A 44 -12.77 28.56 11.64
N ALA A 45 -11.80 27.67 11.79
CA ALA A 45 -11.49 27.06 13.07
C ALA A 45 -9.98 26.84 13.23
N VAL A 46 -9.54 26.95 14.48
CA VAL A 46 -8.19 26.56 14.92
C VAL A 46 -8.41 25.86 16.26
N SER A 47 -8.01 24.60 16.35
CA SER A 47 -8.08 23.78 17.54
C SER A 47 -6.71 23.19 17.83
N SER A 48 -6.22 23.37 19.05
CA SER A 48 -4.97 22.78 19.51
C SER A 48 -5.26 21.59 20.41
N SER A 49 -4.44 20.55 20.28
CA SER A 49 -4.43 19.36 21.14
C SER A 49 -3.02 19.17 21.70
N LYS A 50 -2.78 18.16 22.53
CA LYS A 50 -1.41 17.84 22.99
C LYS A 50 -0.48 17.42 21.85
N GLU A 51 -1.02 16.94 20.73
CA GLU A 51 -0.25 16.26 19.68
C GLU A 51 -0.15 17.09 18.40
N SER A 52 -1.16 17.92 18.12
CA SER A 52 -1.22 18.72 16.90
C SER A 52 -2.11 19.96 17.02
N VAL A 53 -1.91 20.90 16.10
CA VAL A 53 -2.84 22.00 15.79
C VAL A 53 -3.56 21.70 14.49
N LYS A 54 -4.88 21.81 14.51
CA LYS A 54 -5.73 21.68 13.33
C LYS A 54 -6.30 23.05 12.95
N TYR A 55 -6.07 23.43 11.70
CA TYR A 55 -6.60 24.64 11.07
C TYR A 55 -7.63 24.25 10.02
N VAL A 56 -8.78 24.91 10.02
CA VAL A 56 -9.80 24.76 8.99
C VAL A 56 -9.99 26.10 8.32
N PHE A 57 -9.73 26.17 7.01
CA PHE A 57 -9.83 27.41 6.25
C PHE A 57 -10.45 27.19 4.88
N THR A 58 -10.88 28.28 4.24
CA THR A 58 -11.35 28.24 2.85
C THR A 58 -10.63 29.28 2.00
N ILE A 59 -10.24 28.89 0.79
CA ILE A 59 -9.65 29.82 -0.17
C ILE A 59 -10.71 30.74 -0.81
N PRO A 60 -10.35 31.97 -1.23
CA PRO A 60 -11.23 32.86 -1.98
C PRO A 60 -11.60 32.27 -3.35
N ASN A 61 -12.74 32.68 -3.90
CA ASN A 61 -13.09 32.34 -5.28
C ASN A 61 -12.08 33.01 -6.23
N GLY A 62 -11.64 32.29 -7.26
CA GLY A 62 -10.65 32.77 -8.25
C GLY A 62 -9.20 32.41 -7.92
N LEU A 63 -8.90 31.91 -6.71
CA LEU A 63 -7.58 31.37 -6.38
C LEU A 63 -7.50 29.89 -6.80
N ASP A 64 -6.47 29.50 -7.55
CA ASP A 64 -6.23 28.10 -7.94
C ASP A 64 -5.83 27.26 -6.71
N PRO A 65 -6.63 26.24 -6.32
CA PRO A 65 -6.30 25.33 -5.21
C PRO A 65 -4.90 24.72 -5.31
N LYS A 66 -4.43 24.44 -6.54
CA LYS A 66 -3.09 23.84 -6.78
C LYS A 66 -1.96 24.76 -6.37
N THR A 67 -2.21 26.05 -6.15
CA THR A 67 -1.22 27.00 -5.62
C THR A 67 -0.73 26.57 -4.24
N ILE A 68 -1.58 25.94 -3.42
CA ILE A 68 -1.19 25.40 -2.11
C ILE A 68 -0.11 24.33 -2.28
N GLU A 69 -0.30 23.38 -3.21
CA GLU A 69 0.68 22.33 -3.50
C GLU A 69 1.98 22.93 -4.06
N LYS A 70 1.86 23.86 -5.03
CA LYS A 70 3.02 24.55 -5.63
C LYS A 70 3.83 25.37 -4.62
N LYS A 71 3.18 25.89 -3.58
CA LYS A 71 3.79 26.74 -2.54
C LYS A 71 3.87 26.03 -1.18
N TRP A 72 3.83 24.70 -1.18
CA TRP A 72 3.85 23.90 0.04
C TRP A 72 5.09 24.15 0.90
N PHE A 73 6.22 24.48 0.27
CA PHE A 73 7.45 24.84 0.96
C PHE A 73 7.27 26.03 1.93
N CYS A 74 6.38 27.00 1.62
CA CYS A 74 6.09 28.13 2.53
C CYS A 74 5.40 27.64 3.83
N PHE A 75 4.50 26.66 3.72
CA PHE A 75 3.88 26.02 4.88
C PHE A 75 4.94 25.32 5.72
N GLN A 76 5.85 24.57 5.07
CA GLN A 76 6.89 23.82 5.76
C GLN A 76 7.95 24.73 6.42
N GLN A 77 8.24 25.90 5.85
CA GLN A 77 9.16 26.87 6.44
C GLN A 77 8.63 27.47 7.75
N ILE A 78 7.32 27.69 7.86
CA ILE A 78 6.70 28.30 9.05
C ILE A 78 6.30 27.25 10.08
N PHE A 79 5.70 26.14 9.65
CA PHE A 79 5.16 25.11 10.55
C PHE A 79 6.09 23.92 10.75
N GLY A 80 7.24 23.87 10.06
CA GLY A 80 8.11 22.71 10.02
C GLY A 80 7.61 21.63 9.04
N ARG A 81 8.34 20.52 8.95
CA ARG A 81 8.07 19.46 7.96
C ARG A 81 6.89 18.56 8.33
N ASN A 82 6.49 18.56 9.60
CA ASN A 82 5.43 17.67 10.12
C ASN A 82 4.07 18.33 9.99
N VAL A 83 3.67 18.50 8.72
CA VAL A 83 2.40 19.08 8.34
C VAL A 83 1.68 18.19 7.34
N ALA A 84 0.36 18.14 7.44
CA ALA A 84 -0.50 17.44 6.50
C ALA A 84 -1.70 18.31 6.15
N ILE A 85 -2.03 18.40 4.87
CA ILE A 85 -3.19 19.14 4.38
C ILE A 85 -4.15 18.21 3.65
N GLU A 86 -5.44 18.36 3.95
CA GLU A 86 -6.53 17.64 3.29
C GLU A 86 -7.54 18.65 2.75
N GLY A 87 -8.04 18.45 1.52
CA GLY A 87 -9.02 19.31 0.88
C GLY A 87 -8.89 19.32 -0.64
N ASN A 88 -9.99 19.60 -1.36
CA ASN A 88 -10.01 19.45 -2.82
C ASN A 88 -10.19 20.76 -3.61
N ILE A 89 -11.05 21.67 -3.14
CA ILE A 89 -11.45 22.84 -3.95
C ILE A 89 -11.47 24.09 -3.10
N LYS A 90 -12.39 24.17 -2.15
CA LYS A 90 -12.62 25.41 -1.39
C LYS A 90 -12.14 25.31 0.05
N LYS A 91 -12.42 24.19 0.71
CA LYS A 91 -12.18 23.98 2.15
C LYS A 91 -10.98 23.06 2.34
N PHE A 92 -10.09 23.47 3.23
CA PHE A 92 -8.88 22.76 3.58
C PHE A 92 -8.78 22.59 5.09
N VAL A 93 -8.18 21.47 5.47
CA VAL A 93 -7.81 21.12 6.84
C VAL A 93 -6.30 20.92 6.87
N LEU A 94 -5.60 21.82 7.55
CA LEU A 94 -4.16 21.72 7.78
C LEU A 94 -3.92 21.22 9.22
N ASN A 95 -3.18 20.14 9.37
CA ASN A 95 -2.72 19.61 10.64
C ASN A 95 -1.21 19.88 10.77
N VAL A 96 -0.81 20.47 11.89
CA VAL A 96 0.58 20.75 12.24
C VAL A 96 0.90 19.95 13.49
N PHE A 97 1.79 18.97 13.40
CA PHE A 97 2.11 18.06 14.49
C PHE A 97 3.26 18.60 15.34
N TYR A 98 3.08 18.60 16.67
CA TYR A 98 4.11 19.08 17.61
C TYR A 98 5.26 18.09 17.79
N SER A 99 5.02 16.82 17.47
CA SER A 99 6.04 15.78 17.56
C SER A 99 5.81 14.70 16.51
N ASP A 100 6.89 14.00 16.16
CA ASP A 100 6.83 12.77 15.37
C ASP A 100 6.42 11.55 16.20
N ALA A 101 5.74 11.73 17.34
CA ALA A 101 5.39 10.61 18.23
C ALA A 101 4.61 9.50 17.49
N GLY A 102 3.68 9.86 16.61
CA GLY A 102 2.96 8.94 15.73
C GLY A 102 3.83 8.26 14.67
N LEU A 103 4.94 8.90 14.28
CA LEU A 103 5.88 8.40 13.27
C LEU A 103 7.14 7.77 13.85
N LYS A 104 7.29 7.66 15.17
CA LYS A 104 8.40 6.92 15.78
C LYS A 104 8.36 5.45 15.38
N GLN A 105 9.54 4.88 15.11
CA GLN A 105 9.70 3.46 14.85
C GLN A 105 9.17 2.60 16.01
N TYR A 106 8.61 1.45 15.66
CA TYR A 106 8.11 0.47 16.61
C TYR A 106 8.16 -0.93 16.00
N ASN A 107 8.30 -1.93 16.86
CA ASN A 107 8.35 -3.32 16.42
C ASN A 107 6.96 -3.87 16.11
N TYR A 108 6.92 -4.77 15.13
CA TYR A 108 5.75 -5.55 14.81
C TYR A 108 5.36 -6.47 15.97
N SER A 109 4.06 -6.54 16.27
CA SER A 109 3.47 -7.48 17.22
C SER A 109 2.09 -7.88 16.74
N TYR A 110 1.89 -9.16 16.41
CA TYR A 110 0.61 -9.66 15.90
C TYR A 110 -0.56 -9.35 16.85
N LYS A 111 -0.35 -9.53 18.16
CA LYS A 111 -1.36 -9.23 19.20
C LYS A 111 -1.88 -7.79 19.13
N ARG A 112 -1.04 -6.83 18.75
CA ARG A 112 -1.44 -5.42 18.61
C ARG A 112 -2.38 -5.20 17.43
N TRP A 113 -2.20 -5.97 16.35
CA TRP A 113 -2.96 -5.84 15.11
C TRP A 113 -4.23 -6.68 15.10
N GLN A 114 -4.28 -7.74 15.91
CA GLN A 114 -5.42 -8.68 15.96
C GLN A 114 -6.79 -8.00 16.05
N PRO A 115 -7.02 -6.97 16.89
CA PRO A 115 -8.33 -6.30 16.95
C PRO A 115 -8.75 -5.60 15.65
N PHE A 116 -7.78 -5.16 14.85
CA PHE A 116 -8.00 -4.36 13.63
C PHE A 116 -8.15 -5.23 12.38
N ILE A 117 -7.70 -6.48 12.41
CA ILE A 117 -7.72 -7.38 11.25
C ILE A 117 -8.91 -8.35 11.26
N LYS A 118 -9.60 -8.53 12.39
CA LYS A 118 -10.69 -9.52 12.59
C LYS A 118 -11.85 -9.41 11.60
N GLU A 119 -12.18 -8.19 11.19
CA GLU A 119 -13.29 -7.93 10.26
C GLU A 119 -12.87 -7.98 8.79
N CYS A 120 -11.57 -8.19 8.51
CA CYS A 120 -11.06 -8.24 7.14
C CYS A 120 -11.00 -9.66 6.61
N ARG A 121 -11.32 -9.82 5.33
CA ARG A 121 -11.18 -11.09 4.60
C ARG A 121 -9.72 -11.37 4.24
N LEU A 122 -9.01 -10.37 3.72
CA LEU A 122 -7.58 -10.45 3.43
C LEU A 122 -6.85 -9.19 3.98
N PRO A 123 -6.57 -9.14 5.30
CA PRO A 123 -6.04 -7.95 5.97
C PRO A 123 -4.61 -7.65 5.56
N ILE A 124 -4.37 -6.39 5.21
CA ILE A 124 -3.04 -5.83 5.02
C ILE A 124 -2.79 -4.82 6.13
N VAL A 125 -1.87 -5.20 7.03
CA VAL A 125 -1.31 -4.26 8.02
C VAL A 125 -0.52 -3.21 7.27
N VAL A 126 -0.73 -1.94 7.60
CA VAL A 126 -0.07 -0.80 6.94
C VAL A 126 0.91 -0.15 7.90
N GLY A 127 0.43 0.36 9.03
CA GLY A 127 1.28 1.04 10.00
C GLY A 127 0.53 2.07 10.82
N ARG A 128 1.27 3.03 11.36
CA ARG A 128 0.73 4.08 12.23
C ARG A 128 0.80 5.43 11.55
N ASP A 129 -0.31 6.14 11.47
CA ASP A 129 -0.33 7.50 10.89
C ASP A 129 0.28 8.54 11.86
N GLN A 130 0.33 9.79 11.40
CA GLN A 130 0.85 10.91 12.20
C GLN A 130 0.04 11.18 13.49
N PHE A 131 -1.23 10.77 13.54
CA PHE A 131 -2.10 10.88 14.71
C PHE A 131 -1.99 9.67 15.64
N GLY A 132 -1.12 8.71 15.33
CA GLY A 132 -0.96 7.50 16.12
C GLY A 132 -2.00 6.41 15.84
N ASN A 133 -2.89 6.60 14.86
CA ASN A 133 -3.90 5.61 14.51
C ASN A 133 -3.24 4.43 13.76
N LEU A 134 -3.62 3.22 14.15
CA LEU A 134 -3.22 2.01 13.45
C LEU A 134 -4.09 1.83 12.21
N LEU A 135 -3.42 1.66 11.07
CA LEU A 135 -4.05 1.51 9.76
C LEU A 135 -3.93 0.06 9.27
N VAL A 136 -5.06 -0.48 8.86
CA VAL A 136 -5.24 -1.76 8.18
C VAL A 136 -6.22 -1.52 7.04
N TYR A 137 -6.09 -2.25 5.93
CA TYR A 137 -7.15 -2.33 4.93
C TYR A 137 -7.38 -3.78 4.50
N ASP A 138 -8.57 -4.06 3.98
CA ASP A 138 -8.90 -5.36 3.39
C ASP A 138 -8.61 -5.34 1.89
N MET A 139 -7.70 -6.19 1.42
CA MET A 139 -7.30 -6.27 0.02
C MET A 139 -8.41 -6.81 -0.90
N VAL A 140 -9.46 -7.44 -0.34
CA VAL A 140 -10.62 -7.88 -1.12
C VAL A 140 -11.57 -6.71 -1.46
N ASN A 141 -11.43 -5.56 -0.80
CA ASN A 141 -12.32 -4.42 -1.05
C ASN A 141 -12.18 -3.88 -2.49
N PRO A 142 -13.31 -3.49 -3.14
CA PRO A 142 -13.33 -3.05 -4.52
C PRO A 142 -12.39 -1.89 -4.88
N ASN A 143 -12.17 -0.99 -3.93
CA ASN A 143 -11.39 0.24 -4.12
C ASN A 143 -9.91 0.10 -3.72
N THR A 144 -9.55 -1.01 -3.09
CA THR A 144 -8.20 -1.24 -2.58
C THR A 144 -7.62 -2.61 -2.99
N PRO A 145 -7.88 -3.13 -4.20
CA PRO A 145 -7.25 -4.36 -4.65
C PRO A 145 -5.80 -4.13 -5.04
N HIS A 146 -5.01 -5.18 -4.86
CA HIS A 146 -3.58 -5.24 -5.16
C HIS A 146 -2.74 -4.21 -4.37
N LEU A 147 -1.46 -4.51 -4.19
CA LEU A 147 -0.54 -3.70 -3.40
C LEU A 147 0.77 -3.51 -4.14
N LEU A 148 1.17 -2.26 -4.33
CA LEU A 148 2.48 -1.91 -4.86
C LEU A 148 3.34 -1.30 -3.75
N ILE A 149 4.55 -1.83 -3.56
CA ILE A 149 5.49 -1.36 -2.53
C ILE A 149 6.79 -0.95 -3.21
N ALA A 150 7.24 0.29 -3.01
CA ALA A 150 8.49 0.74 -3.60
C ALA A 150 9.33 1.57 -2.63
N GLY A 151 10.64 1.52 -2.80
CA GLY A 151 11.60 2.33 -2.04
C GLY A 151 13.01 1.78 -2.12
N GLU A 152 13.99 2.65 -1.89
CA GLU A 152 15.40 2.33 -1.94
C GLU A 152 15.80 1.30 -0.87
N THR A 153 16.96 0.67 -1.04
CA THR A 153 17.51 -0.26 -0.05
C THR A 153 17.65 0.41 1.32
N GLY A 154 17.22 -0.27 2.38
CA GLY A 154 17.25 0.25 3.75
C GLY A 154 16.07 1.16 4.13
N SER A 155 15.19 1.52 3.17
CA SER A 155 14.03 2.39 3.41
C SER A 155 12.92 1.75 4.28
N GLY A 156 12.88 0.42 4.37
CA GLY A 156 11.87 -0.32 5.14
C GLY A 156 10.96 -1.24 4.31
N LYS A 157 11.07 -1.21 2.97
CA LYS A 157 10.31 -2.09 2.03
C LYS A 157 10.29 -3.56 2.46
N SER A 158 11.46 -4.15 2.65
CA SER A 158 11.65 -5.57 3.01
C SER A 158 10.97 -5.94 4.33
N SER A 159 11.09 -5.08 5.34
CA SER A 159 10.41 -5.25 6.62
C SER A 159 8.89 -5.24 6.43
N MET A 160 8.36 -4.34 5.60
CA MET A 160 6.93 -4.24 5.32
C MET A 160 6.41 -5.50 4.61
N VAL A 161 7.13 -6.00 3.61
CA VAL A 161 6.79 -7.26 2.92
C VAL A 161 6.69 -8.42 3.93
N ARG A 162 7.65 -8.54 4.85
CA ARG A 162 7.63 -9.56 5.91
C ARG A 162 6.46 -9.38 6.86
N VAL A 163 6.12 -8.14 7.22
CA VAL A 163 4.95 -7.81 8.06
C VAL A 163 3.66 -8.29 7.41
N VAL A 164 3.45 -7.99 6.12
CA VAL A 164 2.25 -8.41 5.40
C VAL A 164 2.14 -9.93 5.40
N LEU A 165 3.19 -10.62 4.92
CA LEU A 165 3.17 -12.08 4.78
C LEU A 165 3.05 -12.79 6.13
N SER A 166 3.80 -12.35 7.15
CA SER A 166 3.73 -12.94 8.50
C SER A 166 2.35 -12.71 9.14
N THR A 167 1.70 -11.57 8.88
CA THR A 167 0.34 -11.31 9.37
C THR A 167 -0.66 -12.26 8.71
N LEU A 168 -0.58 -12.41 7.39
CA LEU A 168 -1.47 -13.28 6.64
C LEU A 168 -1.32 -14.75 7.03
N ILE A 169 -0.09 -15.24 7.20
CA ILE A 169 0.20 -16.62 7.63
C ILE A 169 -0.36 -16.88 9.03
N GLN A 170 -0.26 -15.91 9.95
CA GLN A 170 -0.81 -16.06 11.30
C GLN A 170 -2.36 -15.97 11.34
N TYR A 171 -2.96 -15.22 10.42
CA TYR A 171 -4.40 -14.94 10.41
C TYR A 171 -5.22 -15.95 9.61
N MET A 172 -4.73 -16.38 8.44
CA MET A 172 -5.45 -17.25 7.52
C MET A 172 -4.98 -18.69 7.66
N SER A 173 -5.87 -19.68 7.50
CA SER A 173 -5.45 -21.08 7.36
C SER A 173 -4.91 -21.36 5.94
N PRO A 174 -4.06 -22.39 5.77
CA PRO A 174 -3.58 -22.80 4.44
C PRO A 174 -4.69 -23.14 3.44
N ASP A 175 -5.85 -23.60 3.91
CA ASP A 175 -7.02 -23.91 3.08
C ASP A 175 -7.78 -22.67 2.60
N LYS A 176 -7.49 -21.50 3.19
CA LYS A 176 -8.12 -20.21 2.84
C LYS A 176 -7.18 -19.28 2.07
N LEU A 177 -5.87 -19.50 2.12
CA LEU A 177 -4.89 -18.64 1.46
C LEU A 177 -3.72 -19.45 0.89
N HIS A 178 -3.53 -19.32 -0.41
CA HIS A 178 -2.37 -19.81 -1.15
C HIS A 178 -1.44 -18.66 -1.52
N LEU A 179 -0.15 -18.86 -1.27
CA LEU A 179 0.91 -17.90 -1.59
C LEU A 179 1.75 -18.41 -2.76
N TYR A 180 1.93 -17.56 -3.75
CA TYR A 180 2.84 -17.75 -4.89
C TYR A 180 3.89 -16.64 -4.83
N LEU A 181 5.16 -17.01 -4.68
CA LEU A 181 6.23 -16.07 -4.33
C LEU A 181 7.29 -16.00 -5.42
N GLY A 182 7.54 -14.81 -5.95
CA GLY A 182 8.61 -14.53 -6.90
C GLY A 182 9.79 -13.82 -6.22
N ASP A 183 10.92 -14.49 -6.08
CA ASP A 183 12.11 -14.02 -5.35
C ASP A 183 13.35 -14.01 -6.27
N LEU A 184 13.30 -13.21 -7.33
CA LEU A 184 14.36 -13.17 -8.37
C LEU A 184 15.73 -12.70 -7.83
N LYS A 185 15.77 -12.10 -6.64
CA LYS A 185 17.00 -11.69 -5.94
C LYS A 185 17.39 -12.62 -4.79
N ASN A 186 16.60 -13.66 -4.51
CA ASN A 186 16.77 -14.56 -3.36
C ASN A 186 16.95 -13.78 -2.03
N SER A 187 16.19 -12.71 -1.84
CA SER A 187 16.38 -11.75 -0.75
C SER A 187 15.25 -11.76 0.26
N GLU A 188 14.00 -11.91 -0.19
CA GLU A 188 12.85 -11.56 0.66
C GLU A 188 11.95 -12.73 1.03
N PHE A 189 11.88 -13.79 0.22
CA PHE A 189 10.89 -14.87 0.43
C PHE A 189 11.51 -16.19 0.85
N HIS A 190 12.85 -16.32 0.80
CA HIS A 190 13.54 -17.57 1.15
C HIS A 190 13.14 -18.17 2.53
N PHE A 191 12.77 -17.33 3.50
CA PHE A 191 12.41 -17.80 4.86
C PHE A 191 11.04 -18.49 4.92
N LEU A 192 10.19 -18.23 3.92
CA LEU A 192 8.84 -18.78 3.78
C LEU A 192 8.81 -20.11 3.04
N ARG A 193 9.93 -20.56 2.47
CA ARG A 193 10.02 -21.89 1.84
C ARG A 193 9.52 -22.94 2.84
N ARG A 194 8.63 -23.85 2.41
CA ARG A 194 8.02 -24.90 3.26
C ARG A 194 6.95 -24.44 4.24
N VAL A 195 6.50 -23.18 4.22
CA VAL A 195 5.29 -22.78 4.96
C VAL A 195 4.07 -23.38 4.25
N LYS A 196 3.10 -23.93 4.99
CA LYS A 196 1.93 -24.66 4.46
C LYS A 196 1.11 -23.87 3.43
N HIS A 197 1.06 -22.55 3.57
CA HIS A 197 0.37 -21.63 2.64
C HIS A 197 1.09 -21.49 1.29
N VAL A 198 2.41 -21.68 1.25
CA VAL A 198 3.24 -21.41 0.08
C VAL A 198 3.16 -22.59 -0.89
N LYS A 199 2.64 -22.33 -2.08
CA LYS A 199 2.50 -23.35 -3.13
C LYS A 199 3.69 -23.41 -4.06
N GLU A 200 4.30 -22.26 -4.32
CA GLU A 200 5.46 -22.18 -5.23
C GLU A 200 6.32 -20.97 -4.85
N VAL A 201 7.64 -21.13 -4.95
CA VAL A 201 8.62 -20.04 -4.83
C VAL A 201 9.53 -20.10 -6.05
N CYS A 202 9.51 -19.07 -6.88
CA CYS A 202 10.36 -18.98 -8.06
C CYS A 202 11.55 -18.07 -7.79
N MET A 203 12.72 -18.48 -8.25
CA MET A 203 13.96 -17.69 -8.21
C MET A 203 14.46 -17.30 -9.59
N GLU A 204 13.99 -17.99 -10.63
CA GLU A 204 14.36 -17.74 -12.01
C GLU A 204 13.17 -17.24 -12.84
N GLU A 205 13.46 -16.53 -13.93
CA GLU A 205 12.44 -15.96 -14.84
C GLU A 205 11.63 -17.05 -15.54
N THR A 206 12.28 -18.17 -15.90
CA THR A 206 11.65 -19.35 -16.51
C THR A 206 10.62 -19.99 -15.57
N GLU A 207 10.99 -20.17 -14.29
CA GLU A 207 10.08 -20.66 -13.25
C GLU A 207 8.91 -19.69 -13.04
N MET A 208 9.20 -18.38 -13.01
CA MET A 208 8.18 -17.34 -12.86
C MET A 208 7.14 -17.42 -13.98
N LYS A 209 7.58 -17.60 -15.23
CA LYS A 209 6.67 -17.75 -16.38
C LYS A 209 5.72 -18.93 -16.18
N ILE A 210 6.24 -20.09 -15.74
CA ILE A 210 5.43 -21.29 -15.47
C ILE A 210 4.44 -21.02 -14.32
N MET A 211 4.89 -20.38 -13.24
CA MET A 211 4.03 -20.01 -12.11
C MET A 211 2.89 -19.08 -12.55
N LEU A 212 3.19 -18.04 -13.33
CA LEU A 212 2.20 -17.10 -13.86
C LEU A 212 1.18 -17.81 -14.75
N GLN A 213 1.62 -18.75 -15.59
CA GLN A 213 0.72 -19.56 -16.41
C GLN A 213 -0.21 -20.44 -15.55
N LYS A 214 0.28 -21.04 -14.47
CA LYS A 214 -0.54 -21.80 -13.51
C LYS A 214 -1.59 -20.92 -12.83
N VAL A 215 -1.19 -19.75 -12.31
CA VAL A 215 -2.11 -18.80 -11.67
C VAL A 215 -3.15 -18.30 -12.68
N TRP A 216 -2.74 -18.05 -13.92
CA TRP A 216 -3.66 -17.63 -14.99
C TRP A 216 -4.64 -18.73 -15.39
N LYS A 217 -4.22 -20.00 -15.40
CA LYS A 217 -5.10 -21.16 -15.61
C LYS A 217 -6.16 -21.23 -14.51
N GLU A 218 -5.77 -21.12 -13.23
CA GLU A 218 -6.71 -21.10 -12.11
C GLU A 218 -7.72 -19.94 -12.21
N ILE A 219 -7.27 -18.74 -12.64
CA ILE A 219 -8.16 -17.61 -12.92
C ILE A 219 -9.24 -17.96 -13.96
N ARG A 220 -8.86 -18.67 -15.04
CA ARG A 220 -9.80 -19.09 -16.07
C ARG A 220 -10.78 -20.13 -15.55
N GLU A 221 -10.32 -21.08 -14.74
CA GLU A 221 -11.18 -22.10 -14.12
C GLU A 221 -12.18 -21.48 -13.15
N ARG A 222 -11.74 -20.56 -12.28
CA ARG A 222 -12.64 -19.82 -11.39
C ARG A 222 -13.67 -19.00 -12.15
N ARG A 223 -13.29 -18.40 -13.28
CA ARG A 223 -14.23 -17.64 -14.11
C ARG A 223 -15.36 -18.54 -14.62
N LYS A 224 -15.03 -19.72 -15.15
CA LYS A 224 -16.02 -20.70 -15.61
C LYS A 224 -16.96 -21.11 -14.47
N LEU A 225 -16.41 -21.38 -13.28
CA LEU A 225 -17.22 -21.70 -12.11
C LEU A 225 -18.13 -20.55 -11.70
N MET A 226 -17.65 -19.30 -11.74
CA MET A 226 -18.48 -18.15 -11.42
C MET A 226 -19.60 -17.92 -12.45
N GLU A 227 -19.32 -18.16 -13.73
CA GLU A 227 -20.33 -18.12 -14.81
C GLU A 227 -21.38 -19.23 -14.66
N GLU A 228 -20.96 -20.47 -14.37
CA GLU A 228 -21.86 -21.62 -14.17
C GLU A 228 -22.80 -21.43 -12.97
N TYR A 229 -22.31 -20.80 -11.90
CA TYR A 229 -23.09 -20.57 -10.67
C TYR A 229 -23.74 -19.17 -10.64
N GLU A 230 -23.58 -18.37 -11.70
CA GLU A 230 -24.14 -17.01 -11.84
C GLU A 230 -23.80 -16.07 -10.66
N VAL A 231 -22.52 -16.05 -10.23
CA VAL A 231 -22.05 -15.23 -9.10
C VAL A 231 -20.98 -14.20 -9.50
N ASP A 232 -20.95 -13.07 -8.79
CA ASP A 232 -20.06 -11.93 -9.09
C ASP A 232 -18.70 -11.99 -8.36
N HIS A 233 -18.60 -12.79 -7.29
CA HIS A 233 -17.37 -12.96 -6.52
C HIS A 233 -17.14 -14.41 -6.11
N ILE A 234 -15.87 -14.81 -6.00
CA ILE A 234 -15.48 -16.14 -5.50
C ILE A 234 -16.00 -16.44 -4.08
N ASP A 235 -16.37 -15.40 -3.33
CA ASP A 235 -16.89 -15.54 -1.96
C ASP A 235 -18.32 -16.08 -1.98
N GLU A 236 -19.09 -15.69 -3.00
CA GLU A 236 -20.44 -16.19 -3.22
C GLU A 236 -20.39 -17.64 -3.69
N TYR A 237 -19.48 -17.96 -4.62
CA TYR A 237 -19.19 -19.35 -5.00
C TYR A 237 -18.83 -20.21 -3.78
N ASN A 238 -17.93 -19.71 -2.91
CA ASN A 238 -17.49 -20.42 -1.70
C ASN A 238 -18.61 -20.64 -0.68
N LYS A 239 -19.58 -19.71 -0.58
CA LYS A 239 -20.77 -19.87 0.27
C LYS A 239 -21.70 -20.95 -0.26
N LEU A 240 -21.85 -21.05 -1.59
CA LEU A 240 -22.67 -22.08 -2.25
C LEU A 240 -21.98 -23.45 -2.24
N ASN A 241 -20.65 -23.50 -2.17
CA ASN A 241 -19.87 -24.73 -2.24
C ASN A 241 -18.90 -24.91 -1.05
N PRO A 242 -19.41 -25.14 0.19
CA PRO A 242 -18.57 -25.24 1.39
C PRO A 242 -17.47 -26.31 1.33
N ASP A 243 -17.71 -27.42 0.63
CA ASP A 243 -16.76 -28.54 0.53
C ASP A 243 -15.71 -28.37 -0.59
N LYS A 244 -15.91 -27.38 -1.48
CA LYS A 244 -15.04 -27.11 -2.64
C LYS A 244 -14.57 -25.66 -2.69
N GLN A 245 -14.40 -25.04 -1.51
CA GLN A 245 -13.98 -23.65 -1.41
C GLN A 245 -12.67 -23.42 -2.15
N LYS A 246 -12.63 -22.32 -2.90
CA LYS A 246 -11.44 -21.82 -3.57
C LYS A 246 -10.74 -20.82 -2.65
N PRO A 247 -9.51 -21.12 -2.19
CA PRO A 247 -8.74 -20.19 -1.35
C PRO A 247 -8.40 -18.92 -2.12
N TYR A 248 -8.20 -17.83 -1.39
CA TYR A 248 -7.57 -16.66 -2.00
C TYR A 248 -6.15 -16.99 -2.45
N ILE A 249 -5.73 -16.36 -3.53
CA ILE A 249 -4.37 -16.44 -4.05
C ILE A 249 -3.73 -15.08 -3.88
N LEU A 250 -2.60 -15.01 -3.18
CA LEU A 250 -1.73 -13.84 -3.19
C LEU A 250 -0.46 -14.19 -3.97
N LEU A 251 -0.33 -13.58 -5.15
CA LEU A 251 0.89 -13.61 -5.94
C LEU A 251 1.76 -12.42 -5.53
N ALA A 252 2.84 -12.71 -4.83
CA ALA A 252 3.79 -11.72 -4.33
C ALA A 252 5.09 -11.79 -5.14
N ILE A 253 5.49 -10.69 -5.77
CA ILE A 253 6.71 -10.61 -6.59
C ILE A 253 7.63 -9.54 -5.99
N ASP A 254 8.80 -9.97 -5.52
CA ASP A 254 9.89 -9.07 -5.17
C ASP A 254 10.65 -8.65 -6.43
N GLU A 255 11.02 -7.37 -6.47
CA GLU A 255 11.66 -6.74 -7.62
C GLU A 255 11.01 -7.08 -8.98
N VAL A 256 9.73 -6.74 -9.14
CA VAL A 256 9.02 -6.96 -10.42
C VAL A 256 9.70 -6.28 -11.62
N ALA A 257 10.55 -5.28 -11.38
CA ALA A 257 11.36 -4.63 -12.40
C ALA A 257 12.35 -5.58 -13.11
N MET A 258 12.73 -6.71 -12.49
CA MET A 258 13.54 -7.73 -13.16
C MET A 258 12.81 -8.41 -14.33
N LEU A 259 11.47 -8.39 -14.33
CA LEU A 259 10.66 -8.96 -15.41
C LEU A 259 10.39 -7.98 -16.56
N GLN A 260 11.02 -6.80 -16.57
CA GLN A 260 10.72 -5.75 -17.55
C GLN A 260 10.90 -6.24 -19.00
N ASP A 261 11.93 -7.04 -19.25
CA ASP A 261 12.24 -7.55 -20.59
C ASP A 261 11.42 -8.83 -20.92
N GLU A 262 10.84 -9.47 -19.91
CA GLU A 262 9.96 -10.64 -20.01
C GLU A 262 8.51 -10.24 -20.30
N LYS A 263 8.26 -9.85 -21.55
CA LYS A 263 6.96 -9.31 -22.01
C LYS A 263 5.75 -10.20 -21.71
N GLU A 264 5.91 -11.52 -21.80
CA GLU A 264 4.82 -12.47 -21.52
C GLU A 264 4.43 -12.46 -20.04
N CYS A 265 5.45 -12.40 -19.15
CA CYS A 265 5.26 -12.30 -17.71
C CYS A 265 4.54 -11.00 -17.35
N MET A 266 5.03 -9.85 -17.84
CA MET A 266 4.41 -8.55 -17.60
C MET A 266 2.97 -8.48 -18.12
N THR A 267 2.72 -9.00 -19.33
CA THR A 267 1.36 -9.09 -19.89
C THR A 267 0.43 -9.92 -19.02
N THR A 268 0.93 -11.00 -18.42
CA THR A 268 0.13 -11.86 -17.54
C THR A 268 -0.15 -11.17 -16.20
N ILE A 269 0.84 -10.50 -15.61
CA ILE A 269 0.68 -9.70 -14.38
C ILE A 269 -0.35 -8.58 -14.59
N GLU A 270 -0.29 -7.86 -15.72
CA GLU A 270 -1.27 -6.85 -16.09
C GLU A 270 -2.68 -7.43 -16.18
N LYS A 271 -2.85 -8.57 -16.85
CA LYS A 271 -4.15 -9.24 -16.94
C LYS A 271 -4.68 -9.66 -15.56
N ILE A 272 -3.83 -10.24 -14.71
CA ILE A 272 -4.18 -10.61 -13.33
C ILE A 272 -4.64 -9.37 -12.56
N SER A 273 -3.93 -8.24 -12.68
CA SER A 273 -4.27 -6.99 -12.00
C SER A 273 -5.65 -6.45 -12.41
N ALA A 274 -6.08 -6.73 -13.63
CA ALA A 274 -7.35 -6.23 -14.17
C ALA A 274 -8.56 -7.08 -13.75
N VAL A 275 -8.41 -8.42 -13.67
CA VAL A 275 -9.55 -9.34 -13.47
C VAL A 275 -9.48 -10.16 -12.18
N GLY A 276 -8.33 -10.18 -11.51
CA GLY A 276 -8.05 -11.12 -10.41
C GLY A 276 -8.93 -10.93 -9.18
N ARG A 277 -9.29 -9.68 -8.83
CA ARG A 277 -10.03 -9.35 -7.60
C ARG A 277 -11.29 -10.20 -7.39
N ALA A 278 -12.20 -10.19 -8.37
CA ALA A 278 -13.47 -10.92 -8.28
C ALA A 278 -13.27 -12.43 -8.16
N LEU A 279 -12.17 -12.94 -8.71
CA LEU A 279 -11.76 -14.34 -8.71
C LEU A 279 -10.94 -14.72 -7.46
N GLY A 280 -10.75 -13.78 -6.52
CA GLY A 280 -9.95 -13.99 -5.30
C GLY A 280 -8.45 -14.12 -5.55
N VAL A 281 -7.93 -13.51 -6.62
CA VAL A 281 -6.50 -13.49 -6.94
C VAL A 281 -5.97 -12.07 -6.84
N PHE A 282 -4.98 -11.88 -5.96
CA PHE A 282 -4.43 -10.59 -5.60
C PHE A 282 -2.93 -10.53 -5.89
N LEU A 283 -2.42 -9.32 -6.05
CA LEU A 283 -1.03 -9.04 -6.40
C LEU A 283 -0.41 -8.22 -5.27
N MET A 284 0.78 -8.61 -4.84
CA MET A 284 1.68 -7.76 -4.06
C MET A 284 2.98 -7.63 -4.84
N LEU A 285 3.17 -6.49 -5.50
CA LEU A 285 4.37 -6.23 -6.28
C LEU A 285 5.29 -5.31 -5.48
N SER A 286 6.58 -5.58 -5.53
CA SER A 286 7.55 -4.65 -4.99
C SER A 286 8.71 -4.36 -5.93
N MET A 287 9.33 -3.20 -5.75
CA MET A 287 10.48 -2.74 -6.54
C MET A 287 11.36 -1.80 -5.74
N GLN A 288 12.67 -1.81 -5.98
CA GLN A 288 13.58 -0.86 -5.33
C GLN A 288 13.52 0.52 -5.99
N ARG A 289 13.43 0.54 -7.32
CA ARG A 289 13.39 1.76 -8.13
C ARG A 289 12.14 1.75 -9.02
N PRO A 290 11.17 2.64 -8.77
CA PRO A 290 10.05 2.86 -9.68
C PRO A 290 10.50 3.31 -11.06
N ASP A 291 10.28 2.47 -12.07
CA ASP A 291 10.53 2.78 -13.48
C ASP A 291 9.19 2.86 -14.25
N ALA A 292 9.06 3.86 -15.13
CA ALA A 292 7.85 4.06 -15.93
C ALA A 292 7.64 2.97 -16.99
N LYS A 293 8.70 2.25 -17.39
CA LYS A 293 8.60 1.10 -18.29
C LYS A 293 7.97 -0.12 -17.60
N VAL A 294 8.26 -0.30 -16.31
CA VAL A 294 7.71 -1.39 -15.50
C VAL A 294 6.30 -1.04 -15.01
N LEU A 295 6.11 0.19 -14.54
CA LEU A 295 4.81 0.72 -14.11
C LEU A 295 4.15 1.50 -15.23
N ASP A 296 3.73 0.77 -16.25
CA ASP A 296 2.94 1.34 -17.35
C ASP A 296 1.58 1.87 -16.85
N GLY A 297 0.84 2.55 -17.72
CA GLY A 297 -0.46 3.13 -17.38
C GLY A 297 -1.48 2.09 -16.89
N LYS A 298 -1.52 0.89 -17.47
CA LYS A 298 -2.52 -0.14 -17.16
C LYS A 298 -2.25 -0.79 -15.82
N LEU A 299 -1.03 -1.28 -15.60
CA LEU A 299 -0.63 -1.89 -14.34
C LEU A 299 -0.77 -0.87 -13.22
N LYS A 300 -0.28 0.35 -13.42
CA LYS A 300 -0.39 1.41 -12.40
C LYS A 300 -1.84 1.66 -12.03
N LEU A 301 -2.77 1.77 -12.97
CA LEU A 301 -4.20 2.03 -12.68
C LEU A 301 -4.83 0.94 -11.79
N ASN A 302 -4.45 -0.32 -11.97
CA ASN A 302 -4.97 -1.45 -11.18
C ASN A 302 -4.29 -1.61 -9.82
N MET A 303 -3.05 -1.13 -9.67
CA MET A 303 -2.35 -1.08 -8.37
C MET A 303 -2.83 0.12 -7.54
N THR A 304 -4.06 0.01 -7.00
CA THR A 304 -4.76 1.12 -6.32
C THR A 304 -4.11 1.53 -5.01
N VAL A 305 -3.60 0.56 -4.24
CA VAL A 305 -2.88 0.79 -2.99
C VAL A 305 -1.38 0.83 -3.24
N ARG A 306 -0.73 1.91 -2.79
CA ARG A 306 0.71 2.12 -3.00
C ARG A 306 1.39 2.54 -1.71
N MET A 307 2.43 1.81 -1.32
CA MET A 307 3.31 2.11 -0.20
C MET A 307 4.64 2.63 -0.75
N GLY A 308 4.78 3.96 -0.82
CA GLY A 308 6.02 4.61 -1.24
C GLY A 308 6.91 4.87 -0.03
N PHE A 309 7.83 3.96 0.25
CA PHE A 309 8.96 4.21 1.15
C PHE A 309 9.92 5.21 0.52
N LYS A 310 11.01 5.56 1.23
CA LYS A 310 12.00 6.52 0.76
C LYS A 310 12.43 6.21 -0.69
N CYS A 311 12.20 7.15 -1.60
CA CYS A 311 12.62 7.05 -2.99
C CYS A 311 13.88 7.89 -3.24
N ASP A 312 14.64 7.53 -4.27
CA ASP A 312 15.87 8.23 -4.66
C ASP A 312 15.62 9.70 -5.04
N ASN A 313 14.53 9.98 -5.78
CA ASN A 313 14.22 11.31 -6.28
C ASN A 313 12.71 11.50 -6.56
N THR A 314 12.34 12.75 -6.84
CA THR A 314 10.96 13.16 -7.16
C THR A 314 10.39 12.49 -8.42
N ILE A 315 11.22 12.10 -9.40
CA ILE A 315 10.74 11.38 -10.59
C ILE A 315 10.24 10.00 -10.16
N ASN A 316 11.01 9.27 -9.36
CA ASN A 316 10.62 7.95 -8.88
C ASN A 316 9.38 8.00 -7.97
N SER A 317 9.28 8.98 -7.07
CA SER A 317 8.10 9.13 -6.21
C SER A 317 6.83 9.48 -7.01
N ASN A 318 6.95 10.26 -8.09
CA ASN A 318 5.85 10.56 -9.00
C ASN A 318 5.43 9.36 -9.88
N ILE A 319 6.39 8.57 -10.37
CA ILE A 319 6.13 7.32 -11.09
C ILE A 319 5.36 6.37 -10.17
N MET A 320 5.78 6.23 -8.91
CA MET A 320 5.06 5.47 -7.90
C MET A 320 3.69 6.09 -7.56
N GLY A 321 3.52 7.40 -7.75
CA GLY A 321 2.28 8.11 -7.40
C GLY A 321 2.17 8.36 -5.89
N THR A 322 3.31 8.52 -5.23
CA THR A 322 3.47 8.81 -3.79
C THR A 322 4.41 10.02 -3.62
N PRO A 323 4.08 11.20 -4.20
CA PRO A 323 4.94 12.37 -4.14
C PRO A 323 5.28 12.75 -2.69
N GLY A 324 6.52 13.19 -2.48
CA GLY A 324 7.07 13.48 -1.16
C GLY A 324 7.74 12.29 -0.48
N SER A 325 7.66 11.07 -1.05
CA SER A 325 8.39 9.91 -0.51
C SER A 325 9.91 10.06 -0.63
N GLU A 326 10.41 10.89 -1.54
CA GLU A 326 11.84 11.25 -1.66
C GLU A 326 12.37 12.09 -0.49
N HIS A 327 11.47 12.74 0.25
CA HIS A 327 11.82 13.58 1.41
C HIS A 327 11.69 12.84 2.75
N LEU A 328 11.45 11.53 2.72
CA LEU A 328 11.41 10.70 3.92
C LEU A 328 12.83 10.52 4.46
N GLU A 329 12.98 10.61 5.77
CA GLU A 329 14.31 10.59 6.41
C GLU A 329 14.53 9.33 7.24
N GLN A 330 13.47 8.76 7.82
CA GLN A 330 13.57 7.63 8.73
C GLN A 330 13.15 6.33 8.05
N SER A 331 13.87 5.25 8.34
CA SER A 331 13.51 3.92 7.87
C SER A 331 12.15 3.51 8.42
N GLY A 332 11.34 2.91 7.55
CA GLY A 332 9.97 2.52 7.82
C GLY A 332 8.94 3.65 7.63
N GLN A 333 9.35 4.90 7.40
CA GLN A 333 8.40 5.91 6.95
C GLN A 333 8.00 5.65 5.49
N MET A 334 6.73 5.89 5.18
CA MET A 334 6.19 5.82 3.83
C MET A 334 5.13 6.89 3.59
N ILE A 335 4.92 7.21 2.32
CA ILE A 335 3.72 7.84 1.82
C ILE A 335 2.79 6.73 1.31
N LEU A 336 1.67 6.55 2.00
CA LEU A 336 0.61 5.61 1.64
C LEU A 336 -0.38 6.31 0.70
N LYS A 337 -0.61 5.72 -0.47
CA LYS A 337 -1.80 5.98 -1.29
C LYS A 337 -2.84 4.90 -1.04
N LEU A 338 -3.97 5.30 -0.44
CA LEU A 338 -5.13 4.44 -0.19
C LEU A 338 -6.40 5.21 -0.54
N ASN A 339 -6.80 6.13 0.34
CA ASN A 339 -7.89 7.10 0.15
C ASN A 339 -7.29 8.53 0.19
N GLY A 340 -6.43 8.82 -0.77
CA GLY A 340 -5.51 9.97 -0.72
C GLY A 340 -4.13 9.59 -0.18
N LEU A 341 -3.27 10.59 -0.04
CA LEU A 341 -1.89 10.44 0.41
C LEU A 341 -1.77 10.68 1.91
N LYS A 342 -1.14 9.75 2.63
CA LYS A 342 -0.90 9.87 4.07
C LYS A 342 0.52 9.47 4.42
N LYS A 343 1.16 10.21 5.32
CA LYS A 343 2.46 9.80 5.89
C LYS A 343 2.22 8.78 7.01
N VAL A 344 2.90 7.65 6.93
CA VAL A 344 2.70 6.50 7.81
C VAL A 344 4.06 5.93 8.23
N GLN A 345 4.15 5.46 9.47
CA GLN A 345 5.26 4.64 9.95
C GLN A 345 4.88 3.16 9.94
N ALA A 346 5.55 2.39 9.09
CA ALA A 346 5.43 0.94 9.04
C ALA A 346 6.01 0.30 10.33
N PRO A 347 5.43 -0.81 10.80
CA PRO A 347 6.01 -1.61 11.87
C PRO A 347 7.30 -2.29 11.37
N TYR A 348 8.28 -2.40 12.26
CA TYR A 348 9.55 -3.06 11.97
C TYR A 348 9.48 -4.56 12.32
N LEU A 349 9.82 -5.42 11.37
CA LEU A 349 9.94 -6.85 11.56
C LEU A 349 11.28 -7.34 11.00
N GLU A 350 12.18 -7.68 11.91
CA GLU A 350 13.45 -8.30 11.59
C GLU A 350 13.25 -9.70 10.99
N LEU A 351 14.15 -10.10 10.08
CA LEU A 351 14.10 -11.41 9.41
C LEU A 351 14.13 -12.59 10.40
N ASN A 352 14.97 -12.54 11.43
CA ASN A 352 15.04 -13.61 12.43
C ASN A 352 13.74 -13.75 13.20
N LYS A 353 13.07 -12.63 13.50
CA LYS A 353 11.77 -12.65 14.16
C LYS A 353 10.68 -13.17 13.23
N ALA A 354 10.72 -12.80 11.95
CA ALA A 354 9.81 -13.35 10.94
C ALA A 354 9.95 -14.87 10.82
N LYS A 355 11.19 -15.41 10.79
CA LYS A 355 11.46 -16.85 10.81
C LYS A 355 10.81 -17.54 12.01
N GLN A 356 10.99 -16.99 13.21
CA GLN A 356 10.37 -17.53 14.43
C GLN A 356 8.83 -17.53 14.35
N ILE A 357 8.23 -16.48 13.78
CA ILE A 357 6.78 -16.36 13.66
C ILE A 357 6.21 -17.42 12.72
N VAL A 358 6.88 -17.71 11.60
CA VAL A 358 6.36 -18.65 10.60
C VAL A 358 6.70 -20.12 10.89
N GLU A 359 7.61 -20.38 11.84
CA GLU A 359 8.08 -21.73 12.16
C GLU A 359 6.94 -22.72 12.50
N PRO A 360 5.92 -22.37 13.31
CA PRO A 360 4.81 -23.27 13.61
C PRO A 360 3.94 -23.63 12.39
N TYR A 361 4.07 -22.89 11.29
CA TYR A 361 3.30 -23.06 10.06
C TYR A 361 4.06 -23.83 8.98
N ARG A 362 5.28 -24.30 9.27
CA ARG A 362 6.08 -25.07 8.31
C ARG A 362 5.62 -26.51 8.22
N LEU A 363 5.78 -27.08 7.04
CA LEU A 363 5.71 -28.53 6.81
C LEU A 363 6.93 -29.20 7.46
N LEU A 364 6.73 -30.41 7.99
CA LEU A 364 7.85 -31.25 8.38
C LEU A 364 8.64 -31.64 7.12
N LYS A 365 9.94 -31.89 7.26
CA LYS A 365 10.78 -32.26 6.10
C LYS A 365 10.28 -33.52 5.40
N GLU A 366 9.66 -34.43 6.15
CA GLU A 366 9.15 -35.72 5.66
C GLU A 366 7.89 -35.57 4.79
N ASP A 367 7.02 -34.60 5.09
CA ASP A 367 5.77 -34.34 4.34
C ASP A 367 6.02 -33.81 2.90
N ILE A 368 7.18 -33.20 2.66
CA ILE A 368 7.55 -32.61 1.36
C ILE A 368 7.85 -33.69 0.33
N THR A 369 8.47 -34.79 0.75
CA THR A 369 8.81 -35.91 -0.12
C THR A 369 7.54 -36.58 -0.66
N LEU A 370 6.51 -36.70 0.17
CA LEU A 370 5.18 -37.23 -0.19
C LEU A 370 4.39 -36.30 -1.12
N GLN A 371 4.47 -34.97 -0.94
CA GLN A 371 3.79 -34.03 -1.84
C GLN A 371 4.43 -33.98 -3.23
N ASN A 372 5.77 -34.05 -3.30
CA ASN A 372 6.48 -34.06 -4.57
C ASN A 372 6.24 -35.36 -5.35
N SER A 373 6.12 -36.51 -4.69
CA SER A 373 5.76 -37.77 -5.35
C SER A 373 4.33 -37.75 -5.90
N LEU A 374 3.36 -37.18 -5.16
CA LEU A 374 1.97 -37.06 -5.61
C LEU A 374 1.80 -36.06 -6.77
N GLN A 375 2.61 -35.00 -6.83
CA GLN A 375 2.59 -34.06 -7.97
C GLN A 375 3.24 -34.62 -9.23
N GLN A 376 4.18 -35.56 -9.12
CA GLN A 376 4.78 -36.25 -10.27
C GLN A 376 3.87 -37.33 -10.86
N GLU A 377 2.88 -37.82 -10.12
CA GLU A 377 1.91 -38.83 -10.57
C GLU A 377 0.74 -38.28 -11.40
N LEU A 378 0.65 -36.96 -11.64
CA LEU A 378 -0.30 -36.39 -12.61
C LEU A 378 0.34 -36.39 -14.01
N PRO A 379 -0.01 -37.32 -14.90
CA PRO A 379 0.69 -37.43 -16.16
C PRO A 379 0.28 -36.30 -17.11
N LEU A 380 1.29 -35.76 -17.79
CA LEU A 380 1.18 -34.78 -18.88
C LEU A 380 0.64 -35.47 -20.15
N PHE A 381 -0.59 -36.01 -20.13
CA PHE A 381 -1.20 -36.58 -21.35
C PHE A 381 -1.96 -35.53 -22.14
N GLY A 382 -1.48 -35.27 -23.35
CA GLY A 382 -2.10 -34.38 -24.32
C GLY A 382 -1.18 -34.02 -25.48
N VAL A 383 -0.34 -34.95 -25.95
CA VAL A 383 0.26 -34.84 -27.28
C VAL A 383 -0.53 -35.80 -28.16
N LEU A 384 -1.31 -35.22 -29.08
CA LEU A 384 -2.04 -35.94 -30.11
C LEU A 384 -1.03 -36.73 -30.95
N GLU A 385 -1.18 -38.05 -30.98
CA GLU A 385 -0.57 -38.88 -32.01
C GLU A 385 -1.23 -38.51 -33.33
N HIS A 386 -0.41 -38.08 -34.29
CA HIS A 386 -0.81 -38.02 -35.69
C HIS A 386 -0.89 -39.45 -36.20
N GLU A 387 -2.11 -39.94 -36.45
CA GLU A 387 -2.33 -41.11 -37.30
C GLU A 387 -2.17 -40.70 -38.79
N GLU A 388 -1.72 -41.69 -39.55
CA GLU A 388 -1.20 -41.69 -40.93
C GLU A 388 -2.11 -41.13 -42.02
#